data_AF-A0A383AV66-F1
#
_entry.id   AF-A0A383AV66-F1
#
_cell.length_a   1.000
_cell.length_b   1.000
_cell.length_c   1.000
_cell.angle_alpha   90.00
_cell.angle_beta   90.00
_cell.angle_gamma   90.00
#
_symmetry.space_group_name_H-M   'P 1'
#
loop_
_entity.id
_entity.type
_entity.pdbx_description
1 polymer ?
#
loop_
_entity_poly.entity_id
_entity_poly.type
_entity_poly.pdbx_seq_one_letter_code
_entity_poly.pdbx_strand_id
1 'polypeptide(L)'
;TFYKVFLQNLFFSTLNQEIEKRSFVKKEHQHELNPYLYKDLLIETSEFKNLLDRVPFVNGGLFDCLDEKNDGNNSKIFDDFSEDTSNPLCIPNELFWGKEQEFDLSGYYGQKRFNNEKITGLLNILNQYQFTIEENTSFDHAVALDPELLGKVFENLLASYNEETKKTARKELGAFYTPRNIVDYMVEESLINYLYTCLAKENFQTNETESKIRKLFLDKEDPKTYFSKKEIGIFLLGINKLRALDCSV
;
A
#
# COMPACT_ATOMS: atom_id res chain seq x y z
N THR A 1 -13.59 -12.50 15.95
CA THR A 1 -12.28 -13.18 16.07
C THR A 1 -11.33 -12.83 14.94
N PHE A 2 -11.82 -12.78 13.69
CA PHE A 2 -10.96 -12.49 12.54
C PHE A 2 -10.27 -11.13 12.63
N TYR A 3 -11.02 -10.08 12.96
CA TYR A 3 -10.44 -8.74 13.11
C TYR A 3 -9.29 -8.71 14.12
N LYS A 4 -9.53 -9.20 15.35
CA LYS A 4 -8.54 -9.20 16.44
C LYS A 4 -7.26 -9.97 16.08
N VAL A 5 -7.41 -11.17 15.54
CA VAL A 5 -6.27 -12.06 15.32
C VAL A 5 -5.58 -11.75 14.01
N PHE A 6 -6.31 -11.46 12.95
CA PHE A 6 -5.74 -11.31 11.62
C PHE A 6 -5.54 -9.85 11.24
N LEU A 7 -6.59 -9.03 11.23
CA LEU A 7 -6.50 -7.66 10.71
C LEU A 7 -5.65 -6.75 11.59
N GLN A 8 -5.79 -6.81 12.92
CA GLN A 8 -4.94 -6.01 13.80
C GLN A 8 -3.46 -6.39 13.63
N ASN A 9 -3.13 -7.68 13.66
CA ASN A 9 -1.75 -8.13 13.46
C ASN A 9 -1.21 -7.83 12.06
N LEU A 10 -2.04 -7.89 11.01
CA LEU A 10 -1.66 -7.53 9.64
C LEU A 10 -1.30 -6.03 9.56
N PHE A 11 -2.17 -5.15 10.03
CA PHE A 11 -1.95 -3.71 9.88
C PHE A 11 -0.90 -3.17 10.85
N PHE A 12 -0.94 -3.59 12.11
CA PHE A 12 -0.14 -2.97 13.16
C PHE A 12 1.20 -3.66 13.38
N SER A 13 1.22 -4.98 13.41
CA SER A 13 2.43 -5.77 13.73
C SER A 13 3.19 -6.23 12.48
N THR A 14 2.52 -6.33 11.33
CA THR A 14 3.14 -6.80 10.08
C THR A 14 3.58 -5.65 9.21
N LEU A 15 2.67 -4.76 8.83
CA LEU A 15 2.98 -3.66 7.90
C LEU A 15 3.90 -2.60 8.51
N ASN A 16 3.93 -2.43 9.84
CA ASN A 16 4.82 -1.46 10.51
C ASN A 16 6.11 -2.06 11.08
N GLN A 17 6.43 -3.32 10.79
CA GLN A 17 7.62 -3.97 11.34
C GLN A 17 8.38 -4.73 10.26
N GLU A 18 9.70 -4.60 10.25
CA GLU A 18 10.60 -5.43 9.43
C GLU A 18 10.38 -6.91 9.76
N ILE A 19 10.38 -7.76 8.73
CA ILE A 19 10.09 -9.21 8.82
C ILE A 19 10.91 -9.89 9.93
N GLU A 20 12.20 -9.58 10.02
CA GLU A 20 13.12 -10.17 11.00
C GLU A 20 12.79 -9.83 12.46
N LYS A 21 12.10 -8.70 12.68
CA LYS A 21 11.74 -8.20 14.01
C LYS A 21 10.34 -8.65 14.45
N ARG A 22 9.55 -9.29 13.56
CA ARG A 22 8.18 -9.69 13.87
C ARG A 22 8.15 -10.86 14.85
N SER A 23 7.58 -10.64 16.04
CA SER A 23 7.39 -11.68 17.05
C SER A 23 6.13 -11.45 17.88
N PHE A 24 5.60 -12.53 18.47
CA PHE A 24 4.54 -12.44 19.45
C PHE A 24 5.01 -11.77 20.74
N VAL A 25 4.09 -11.09 21.43
CA VAL A 25 4.33 -10.46 22.74
C VAL A 25 5.05 -11.43 23.67
N LYS A 26 6.22 -11.04 24.14
CA LYS A 26 6.90 -11.71 25.25
C LYS A 26 6.56 -11.01 26.56
N LYS A 27 6.13 -11.78 27.56
CA LYS A 27 5.74 -11.27 28.91
C LYS A 27 6.85 -10.48 29.62
N GLU A 28 8.10 -10.60 29.15
CA GLU A 28 9.29 -10.03 29.80
C GLU A 28 9.77 -8.71 29.17
N HIS A 29 9.27 -8.30 28.00
CA HIS A 29 9.78 -7.14 27.26
C HIS A 29 8.67 -6.12 26.99
N GLN A 30 8.50 -5.15 27.89
CA GLN A 30 7.58 -4.01 27.74
C GLN A 30 7.97 -3.00 26.63
N HIS A 31 9.04 -3.30 25.86
CA HIS A 31 9.61 -2.42 24.85
C HIS A 31 9.64 -3.03 23.44
N GLU A 32 9.02 -4.19 23.21
CA GLU A 32 8.84 -4.67 21.83
C GLU A 32 7.90 -3.70 21.09
N LEU A 33 8.42 -3.06 20.05
CA LEU A 33 7.62 -2.28 19.12
C LEU A 33 6.72 -3.26 18.37
N ASN A 34 5.42 -2.96 18.32
CA ASN A 34 4.39 -3.62 17.50
C ASN A 34 4.43 -5.17 17.46
N PRO A 35 4.34 -5.87 18.61
CA PRO A 35 4.36 -7.32 18.64
C PRO A 35 3.06 -7.94 18.09
N TYR A 36 3.09 -9.22 17.71
CA TYR A 36 1.87 -9.98 17.41
C TYR A 36 1.08 -10.25 18.70
N LEU A 37 -0.23 -9.98 18.65
CA LEU A 37 -1.20 -10.11 19.74
C LEU A 37 -2.07 -11.37 19.59
N TYR A 38 -2.76 -11.75 20.67
CA TYR A 38 -3.79 -12.80 20.70
C TYR A 38 -3.31 -14.19 20.27
N LYS A 39 -2.10 -14.55 20.71
CA LYS A 39 -1.50 -15.87 20.44
C LYS A 39 -2.44 -17.03 20.82
N ASP A 40 -3.17 -16.88 21.93
CA ASP A 40 -4.04 -17.93 22.46
C ASP A 40 -5.30 -18.20 21.61
N LEU A 41 -5.60 -17.32 20.64
CA LEU A 41 -6.71 -17.51 19.70
C LEU A 41 -6.28 -18.24 18.42
N LEU A 42 -4.99 -18.53 18.25
CA LEU A 42 -4.45 -19.25 17.09
C LEU A 42 -4.35 -20.75 17.36
N ILE A 43 -4.71 -21.55 16.35
CA ILE A 43 -4.49 -23.00 16.36
C ILE A 43 -3.00 -23.30 16.18
N GLU A 44 -2.36 -22.64 15.20
CA GLU A 44 -0.93 -22.82 14.90
C GLU A 44 -0.24 -21.48 14.62
N THR A 45 0.73 -21.12 15.47
CA THR A 45 1.44 -19.84 15.37
C THR A 45 2.50 -19.83 14.27
N SER A 46 3.06 -20.99 13.92
CA SER A 46 4.03 -21.17 12.84
C SER A 46 3.42 -20.83 11.48
N GLU A 47 2.25 -21.39 11.19
CA GLU A 47 1.53 -21.11 9.94
C GLU A 47 1.13 -19.64 9.81
N PHE A 48 0.63 -19.06 10.91
CA PHE A 48 0.30 -17.63 10.96
C PHE A 48 1.50 -16.75 10.63
N LYS A 49 2.66 -17.03 11.24
CA LYS A 49 3.89 -16.30 10.95
C LYS A 49 4.34 -16.49 9.49
N ASN A 50 4.34 -17.73 9.00
CA ASN A 50 4.69 -18.04 7.61
C ASN A 50 3.79 -17.33 6.59
N LEU A 51 2.51 -17.11 6.93
CA LEU A 51 1.57 -16.36 6.12
C LEU A 51 1.92 -14.87 6.07
N LEU A 52 2.16 -14.26 7.24
CA LEU A 52 2.44 -12.82 7.35
C LEU A 52 3.87 -12.44 6.95
N ASP A 53 4.83 -13.36 7.01
CA ASP A 53 6.20 -13.12 6.54
C ASP A 53 6.27 -12.89 5.01
N ARG A 54 5.20 -13.20 4.27
CA ARG A 54 5.06 -12.87 2.83
C ARG A 54 4.66 -11.42 2.58
N VAL A 55 4.20 -10.71 3.62
CA VAL A 55 3.75 -9.34 3.52
C VAL A 55 4.95 -8.42 3.78
N PRO A 56 5.29 -7.51 2.86
CA PRO A 56 6.43 -6.63 3.02
C PRO A 56 6.21 -5.63 4.15
N PHE A 57 7.30 -5.05 4.63
CA PHE A 57 7.24 -3.90 5.53
C PHE A 57 6.89 -2.65 4.73
N VAL A 58 5.88 -1.89 5.18
CA VAL A 58 5.44 -0.65 4.55
C VAL A 58 5.63 0.49 5.55
N ASN A 59 6.80 1.11 5.50
CA ASN A 59 7.14 2.24 6.37
C ASN A 59 6.42 3.52 5.92
N GLY A 60 5.16 3.66 6.30
CA GLY A 60 4.32 4.80 5.88
C GLY A 60 3.77 5.65 7.01
N GLY A 61 4.00 5.28 8.28
CA GLY A 61 3.37 5.92 9.45
C GLY A 61 1.84 5.83 9.50
N LEU A 62 1.22 5.21 8.48
CA LEU A 62 -0.22 5.12 8.30
C LEU A 62 -0.90 4.30 9.39
N PHE A 63 -0.21 3.27 9.88
CA PHE A 63 -0.72 2.38 10.91
C PHE A 63 0.03 2.57 12.23
N ASP A 64 0.72 3.69 12.45
CA ASP A 64 1.44 3.93 13.69
C ASP A 64 0.49 3.93 14.90
N CYS A 65 1.02 3.47 16.04
CA CYS A 65 0.28 3.48 17.29
C CYS A 65 -0.01 4.91 17.73
N LEU A 66 -1.30 5.25 17.80
CA LEU A 66 -1.78 6.58 18.21
C LEU A 66 -1.98 6.68 19.73
N ASP A 67 -1.65 5.63 20.50
CA ASP A 67 -1.80 5.64 21.95
C ASP A 67 -0.82 6.63 22.60
N GLU A 68 -1.35 7.56 23.40
CA GLU A 68 -0.54 8.50 24.18
C GLU A 68 -0.26 7.90 25.55
N LYS A 69 0.94 7.31 25.70
CA LYS A 69 1.45 6.85 27.01
C LYS A 69 2.11 8.03 27.73
N ASN A 70 1.34 8.75 28.53
CA ASN A 70 1.88 9.73 29.47
C ASN A 70 2.24 9.04 30.80
N ASP A 71 3.32 9.47 31.46
CA ASP A 71 3.79 8.96 32.77
C ASP A 71 2.83 9.29 33.96
N GLY A 72 1.53 9.47 33.71
CA GLY A 72 0.51 9.76 34.71
C GLY A 72 -0.88 9.25 34.31
N ASN A 73 -1.87 9.48 35.17
CA ASN A 73 -3.24 8.93 35.08
C ASN A 73 -4.09 9.36 33.85
N ASN A 74 -3.48 10.05 32.87
CA ASN A 74 -4.10 10.55 31.64
C ASN A 74 -3.43 9.94 30.39
N SER A 75 -3.26 8.63 30.40
CA SER A 75 -2.97 7.88 29.17
C SER A 75 -4.23 7.88 28.30
N LYS A 76 -4.14 8.32 27.05
CA LYS A 76 -5.21 8.08 26.07
C LYS A 76 -4.87 6.80 25.31
N ILE A 77 -5.64 5.76 25.59
CA ILE A 77 -5.54 4.48 24.92
C ILE A 77 -6.71 4.41 23.97
N PHE A 78 -6.43 4.36 22.68
CA PHE A 78 -7.43 4.22 21.62
C PHE A 78 -7.79 2.74 21.37
N ASP A 79 -7.14 1.84 22.12
CA ASP A 79 -7.33 0.37 22.25
C ASP A 79 -6.87 -0.52 21.10
N ASP A 80 -6.49 0.09 19.97
CA ASP A 80 -6.10 -0.61 18.74
C ASP A 80 -4.85 -1.52 18.87
N PHE A 81 -4.06 -1.39 19.94
CA PHE A 81 -2.76 -2.06 20.11
C PHE A 81 -2.58 -2.85 21.42
N SER A 82 -3.66 -3.12 22.16
CA SER A 82 -3.55 -3.76 23.48
C SER A 82 -4.43 -5.01 23.64
N GLU A 83 -4.01 -5.92 24.53
CA GLU A 83 -4.86 -7.02 25.02
C GLU A 83 -5.72 -6.58 26.22
N ASP A 84 -5.85 -5.27 26.47
CA ASP A 84 -6.66 -4.79 27.58
C ASP A 84 -8.12 -5.21 27.39
N THR A 85 -8.71 -5.69 28.48
CA THR A 85 -10.10 -6.15 28.55
C THR A 85 -11.08 -5.01 28.86
N SER A 86 -10.56 -3.84 29.24
CA SER A 86 -11.35 -2.67 29.62
C SER A 86 -12.11 -2.05 28.42
N ASN A 87 -11.56 -2.15 27.21
CA ASN A 87 -12.22 -1.75 25.96
C ASN A 87 -12.20 -2.92 24.96
N PRO A 88 -13.26 -3.75 24.91
CA PRO A 88 -13.29 -4.89 24.00
C PRO A 88 -13.79 -4.45 22.62
N LEU A 89 -12.91 -3.90 21.78
CA LEU A 89 -13.24 -3.68 20.37
C LEU A 89 -13.68 -5.01 19.72
N CYS A 90 -14.93 -5.09 19.27
CA CYS A 90 -15.50 -6.31 18.72
C CYS A 90 -16.14 -6.02 17.36
N ILE A 91 -15.46 -6.44 16.29
CA ILE A 91 -15.99 -6.39 14.92
C ILE A 91 -16.60 -7.75 14.57
N PRO A 92 -17.92 -7.83 14.31
CA PRO A 92 -18.60 -9.08 13.95
C PRO A 92 -18.03 -9.71 12.68
N ASN A 93 -17.89 -11.04 12.66
CA ASN A 93 -17.35 -11.75 11.50
C ASN A 93 -18.30 -11.66 10.28
N GLU A 94 -19.59 -11.43 10.52
CA GLU A 94 -20.64 -11.23 9.53
C GLU A 94 -20.35 -10.01 8.64
N LEU A 95 -19.63 -9.00 9.14
CA LEU A 95 -19.23 -7.87 8.29
C LEU A 95 -18.24 -8.27 7.21
N PHE A 96 -17.50 -9.38 7.38
CA PHE A 96 -16.51 -9.87 6.41
C PHE A 96 -17.07 -10.95 5.49
N TRP A 97 -17.78 -11.95 6.03
CA TRP A 97 -18.32 -13.11 5.30
C TRP A 97 -19.85 -13.23 5.32
N GLY A 98 -20.55 -12.20 5.80
CA GLY A 98 -22.01 -12.20 5.86
C GLY A 98 -22.65 -12.49 4.51
N LYS A 99 -23.81 -13.14 4.58
CA LYS A 99 -24.66 -13.37 3.39
C LYS A 99 -25.24 -12.05 2.90
N GLU A 100 -25.70 -12.05 1.64
CA GLU A 100 -26.42 -10.92 1.08
C GLU A 100 -27.67 -10.59 1.92
N GLN A 101 -27.82 -9.30 2.26
CA GLN A 101 -28.91 -8.72 3.01
C GLN A 101 -29.33 -7.39 2.35
N GLU A 102 -30.60 -7.02 2.51
CA GLU A 102 -31.13 -5.76 2.00
C GLU A 102 -30.98 -4.65 3.05
N PHE A 103 -30.47 -3.50 2.62
CA PHE A 103 -30.25 -2.33 3.47
C PHE A 103 -30.78 -1.04 2.81
N ASP A 104 -31.33 -0.15 3.64
CA ASP A 104 -31.69 1.20 3.22
C ASP A 104 -30.48 2.13 3.37
N LEU A 105 -29.86 2.48 2.24
CA LEU A 105 -28.74 3.44 2.16
C LEU A 105 -29.21 4.83 1.72
N SER A 106 -30.52 5.08 1.62
CA SER A 106 -31.05 6.35 1.14
C SER A 106 -30.65 7.54 2.00
N GLY A 107 -30.49 7.32 3.31
CA GLY A 107 -29.99 8.32 4.26
C GLY A 107 -28.52 8.66 4.05
N TYR A 108 -27.67 7.67 3.73
CA TYR A 108 -26.24 7.86 3.50
C TYR A 108 -25.97 8.62 2.18
N TYR A 109 -26.66 8.24 1.11
CA TYR A 109 -26.49 8.87 -0.21
C TYR A 109 -27.39 10.08 -0.44
N GLY A 110 -28.30 10.39 0.48
CA GLY A 110 -29.30 11.46 0.33
C GLY A 110 -30.28 11.24 -0.83
N GLN A 111 -30.45 9.99 -1.29
CA GLN A 111 -31.20 9.66 -2.50
C GLN A 111 -32.12 8.45 -2.24
N LYS A 112 -33.43 8.65 -2.40
CA LYS A 112 -34.46 7.62 -2.12
C LYS A 112 -34.38 6.35 -2.96
N ARG A 113 -33.64 6.36 -4.07
CA ARG A 113 -33.47 5.19 -4.94
C ARG A 113 -32.64 4.07 -4.28
N PHE A 114 -31.81 4.40 -3.29
CA PHE A 114 -30.94 3.45 -2.60
C PHE A 114 -31.60 2.87 -1.33
N ASN A 115 -32.92 2.71 -1.31
CA ASN A 115 -33.67 2.25 -0.13
C ASN A 115 -33.73 0.73 0.01
N ASN A 116 -33.27 -0.03 -0.99
CA ASN A 116 -33.25 -1.49 -0.98
C ASN A 116 -32.00 -2.03 -1.68
N GLU A 117 -30.82 -1.63 -1.18
CA GLU A 117 -29.55 -2.06 -1.71
C GLU A 117 -29.15 -3.42 -1.13
N LYS A 118 -28.69 -4.31 -2.00
CA LYS A 118 -28.21 -5.64 -1.62
C LYS A 118 -26.74 -5.55 -1.24
N ILE A 119 -26.44 -5.83 0.02
CA ILE A 119 -25.08 -5.76 0.57
C ILE A 119 -24.68 -7.13 1.10
N THR A 120 -23.45 -7.54 0.85
CA THR A 120 -22.84 -8.78 1.37
C THR A 120 -21.60 -8.44 2.20
N GLY A 121 -21.03 -9.42 2.90
CA GLY A 121 -19.79 -9.22 3.67
C GLY A 121 -18.65 -8.65 2.82
N LEU A 122 -17.80 -7.81 3.42
CA LEU A 122 -16.72 -7.08 2.74
C LEU A 122 -15.84 -7.97 1.87
N LEU A 123 -15.40 -9.12 2.38
CA LEU A 123 -14.53 -10.02 1.62
C LEU A 123 -15.27 -10.67 0.45
N ASN A 124 -16.58 -10.91 0.58
CA ASN A 124 -17.41 -11.36 -0.54
C ASN A 124 -17.52 -10.28 -1.62
N ILE A 125 -17.63 -9.00 -1.23
CA ILE A 125 -17.61 -7.87 -2.18
C ILE A 125 -16.26 -7.81 -2.88
N LEU A 126 -15.15 -7.80 -2.14
CA LEU A 126 -13.81 -7.71 -2.71
C LEU A 126 -13.50 -8.87 -3.67
N ASN A 127 -13.95 -10.09 -3.36
CA ASN A 127 -13.78 -11.26 -4.22
C ASN A 127 -14.56 -11.19 -5.56
N GLN A 128 -15.51 -10.26 -5.72
CA GLN A 128 -16.19 -10.05 -7.01
C GLN A 128 -15.33 -9.26 -8.00
N TYR A 129 -14.24 -8.65 -7.54
CA TYR A 129 -13.37 -7.82 -8.36
C TYR A 129 -12.01 -8.49 -8.57
N GLN A 130 -11.44 -8.31 -9.76
CA GLN A 130 -10.09 -8.76 -10.05
C GLN A 130 -9.11 -7.63 -9.74
N PHE A 131 -8.30 -7.80 -8.70
CA PHE A 131 -7.18 -6.92 -8.39
C PHE A 131 -5.98 -7.34 -9.24
N THR A 132 -5.90 -6.84 -10.48
CA THR A 132 -4.72 -7.04 -11.33
C THR A 132 -3.73 -5.90 -11.15
N ILE A 133 -2.47 -6.24 -10.90
CA ILE A 133 -1.34 -5.28 -10.94
C ILE A 133 -0.96 -5.00 -12.41
N GLU A 134 -1.22 -5.97 -13.30
CA GLU A 134 -0.92 -5.85 -14.72
C GLU A 134 -1.92 -4.93 -15.41
N GLU A 135 -1.38 -3.87 -16.00
CA GLU A 135 -2.06 -3.02 -16.96
C GLU A 135 -2.25 -3.78 -18.27
N ASN A 136 -3.24 -4.68 -18.30
CA ASN A 136 -3.51 -5.44 -19.50
C ASN A 136 -4.31 -4.61 -20.51
N THR A 137 -3.88 -4.78 -21.76
CA THR A 137 -4.39 -4.18 -22.99
C THR A 137 -5.92 -4.14 -23.07
N SER A 138 -6.44 -3.25 -23.93
CA SER A 138 -7.83 -2.81 -24.09
C SER A 138 -8.93 -3.89 -24.20
N PHE A 139 -8.57 -5.17 -24.21
CA PHE A 139 -9.48 -6.32 -24.26
C PHE A 139 -9.87 -6.88 -22.87
N ASP A 140 -9.13 -6.59 -21.79
CA ASP A 140 -9.40 -7.11 -20.42
C ASP A 140 -10.21 -6.15 -19.52
N HIS A 141 -10.76 -5.06 -20.08
CA HIS A 141 -11.34 -3.95 -19.32
C HIS A 141 -12.58 -4.27 -18.43
N ALA A 142 -13.21 -5.43 -18.56
CA ALA A 142 -14.53 -5.62 -17.91
C ALA A 142 -14.46 -5.97 -16.42
N VAL A 143 -13.31 -6.40 -15.86
CA VAL A 143 -13.24 -6.95 -14.48
C VAL A 143 -12.05 -6.45 -13.65
N ALA A 144 -11.07 -5.77 -14.26
CA ALA A 144 -9.89 -5.27 -13.56
C ALA A 144 -10.17 -3.93 -12.85
N LEU A 145 -9.80 -3.82 -11.57
CA LEU A 145 -9.86 -2.55 -10.82
C LEU A 145 -8.68 -1.64 -11.23
N ASP A 146 -9.00 -0.41 -11.63
CA ASP A 146 -8.02 0.63 -11.98
C ASP A 146 -7.20 1.05 -10.73
N PRO A 147 -5.85 1.03 -10.77
CA PRO A 147 -5.00 1.55 -9.70
C PRO A 147 -5.36 2.99 -9.26
N GLU A 148 -5.86 3.83 -10.16
CA GLU A 148 -6.32 5.19 -9.82
C GLU A 148 -7.56 5.16 -8.91
N LEU A 149 -8.46 4.18 -9.09
CA LEU A 149 -9.63 3.98 -8.23
C LEU A 149 -9.18 3.64 -6.81
N LEU A 150 -8.15 2.81 -6.65
CA LEU A 150 -7.62 2.45 -5.33
C LEU A 150 -7.03 3.68 -4.62
N GLY A 151 -6.32 4.55 -5.36
CA GLY A 151 -5.84 5.84 -4.85
C GLY A 151 -6.98 6.75 -4.39
N LYS A 152 -8.04 6.89 -5.19
CA LYS A 152 -9.22 7.69 -4.83
C LYS A 152 -9.99 7.12 -3.63
N VAL A 153 -10.15 5.80 -3.56
CA VAL A 153 -10.77 5.14 -2.41
C VAL A 153 -9.96 5.42 -1.15
N PHE A 154 -8.64 5.26 -1.22
CA PHE A 154 -7.74 5.55 -0.11
C PHE A 154 -7.81 7.01 0.33
N GLU A 155 -7.80 7.96 -0.61
CA GLU A 155 -7.95 9.38 -0.32
C GLU A 155 -9.30 9.75 0.28
N ASN A 156 -10.37 9.07 -0.12
CA ASN A 156 -11.71 9.28 0.42
C ASN A 156 -11.83 8.70 1.84
N LEU A 157 -11.23 7.53 2.10
CA LEU A 157 -11.19 6.93 3.44
C LEU A 157 -10.36 7.78 4.43
N LEU A 158 -9.28 8.41 3.97
CA LEU A 158 -8.53 9.40 4.78
C LEU A 158 -9.26 10.74 4.94
N ALA A 159 -10.19 11.06 4.02
CA ALA A 159 -11.01 12.26 4.08
C ALA A 159 -12.25 12.10 4.97
N SER A 160 -12.77 10.88 5.12
CA SER A 160 -13.86 10.56 6.05
C SER A 160 -13.35 10.57 7.49
N TYR A 161 -13.06 11.79 7.95
CA TYR A 161 -13.17 12.32 9.30
C TYR A 161 -13.23 11.33 10.48
N ASN A 162 -12.27 11.52 11.38
CA ASN A 162 -12.40 11.17 12.78
C ASN A 162 -13.11 12.36 13.50
N GLU A 163 -14.40 12.22 13.81
CA GLU A 163 -15.20 13.28 14.46
C GLU A 163 -14.65 13.66 15.85
N GLU A 164 -13.92 12.76 16.52
CA GLU A 164 -13.38 12.98 17.86
C GLU A 164 -12.15 13.91 17.87
N THR A 165 -11.32 13.89 16.82
CA THR A 165 -10.03 14.61 16.82
C THR A 165 -10.04 15.91 16.03
N LYS A 166 -11.09 16.16 15.21
CA LYS A 166 -11.22 17.36 14.33
C LYS A 166 -10.01 17.65 13.45
N LYS A 167 -9.13 16.67 13.24
CA LYS A 167 -7.95 16.77 12.39
C LYS A 167 -8.15 15.89 11.16
N THR A 168 -8.06 16.47 9.97
CA THR A 168 -7.98 15.71 8.72
C THR A 168 -6.58 15.11 8.60
N ALA A 169 -6.48 13.77 8.71
CA ALA A 169 -5.23 13.01 8.57
C ALA A 169 -4.48 13.31 7.25
N ARG A 170 -5.19 13.81 6.21
CA ARG A 170 -4.64 14.26 4.92
C ARG A 170 -3.41 15.16 5.01
N LYS A 171 -3.38 16.13 5.92
CA LYS A 171 -2.28 17.12 5.99
C LYS A 171 -1.10 16.67 6.85
N GLU A 172 -1.34 15.83 7.85
CA GLU A 172 -0.29 15.39 8.76
C GLU A 172 0.47 14.17 8.19
N LEU A 173 -0.19 13.28 7.44
CA LEU A 173 0.43 12.06 6.88
C LEU A 173 0.99 12.19 5.45
N GLY A 174 0.67 13.28 4.73
CA GLY A 174 1.18 13.49 3.35
C GLY A 174 0.74 12.43 2.33
N ALA A 175 -0.29 11.64 2.64
CA ALA A 175 -0.69 10.47 1.89
C ALA A 175 -1.62 10.85 0.72
N PHE A 176 -1.06 11.50 -0.29
CA PHE A 176 -1.73 11.82 -1.56
C PHE A 176 -1.32 10.84 -2.64
N TYR A 177 -2.29 10.37 -3.41
CA TYR A 177 -1.99 9.57 -4.59
C TYR A 177 -1.31 10.46 -5.62
N THR A 178 -0.18 10.00 -6.18
CA THR A 178 0.48 10.72 -7.27
C THR A 178 -0.15 10.28 -8.58
N PRO A 179 -0.77 11.20 -9.36
CA PRO A 179 -1.40 10.85 -10.63
C PRO A 179 -0.43 10.15 -11.58
N ARG A 180 -0.95 9.21 -12.35
CA ARG A 180 -0.15 8.35 -13.22
C ARG A 180 0.73 9.11 -14.21
N ASN A 181 0.20 10.15 -14.84
CA ASN A 181 0.96 11.00 -15.77
C ASN A 181 2.16 11.68 -15.10
N ILE A 182 2.08 11.95 -13.79
CA ILE A 182 3.20 12.50 -13.01
C ILE A 182 4.22 11.41 -12.71
N VAL A 183 3.77 10.20 -12.34
CA VAL A 183 4.66 9.04 -12.13
C VAL A 183 5.42 8.70 -13.41
N ASP A 184 4.72 8.59 -14.54
CA ASP A 184 5.30 8.29 -15.85
C ASP A 184 6.37 9.33 -16.22
N TYR A 185 6.07 10.62 -16.06
CA TYR A 185 7.02 11.71 -16.27
C TYR A 185 8.24 11.61 -15.35
N MET A 186 8.05 11.36 -14.05
CA MET A 186 9.15 11.24 -13.09
C MET A 186 10.06 10.06 -13.40
N VAL A 187 9.50 8.91 -13.79
CA VAL A 187 10.26 7.72 -14.18
C VAL A 187 11.03 7.98 -15.47
N GLU A 188 10.39 8.56 -16.47
CA GLU A 188 11.01 8.86 -17.76
C GLU A 188 12.19 9.83 -17.60
N GLU A 189 12.00 10.97 -16.93
CA GLU A 189 13.07 11.94 -16.67
C GLU A 189 14.23 11.34 -15.85
N SER A 190 13.90 10.51 -14.86
CA SER A 190 14.91 9.82 -14.05
C SER A 190 15.76 8.86 -14.89
N LEU A 191 15.12 8.08 -15.77
CA LEU A 191 15.81 7.15 -16.66
C LEU A 191 16.63 7.86 -17.73
N ILE A 192 16.09 8.92 -18.35
CA ILE A 192 16.83 9.74 -19.32
C ILE A 192 18.10 10.29 -18.68
N ASN A 193 17.98 10.91 -17.51
CA ASN A 193 19.12 11.49 -16.81
C ASN A 193 20.13 10.42 -16.35
N TYR A 194 19.65 9.25 -15.93
CA TYR A 194 20.51 8.12 -15.57
C TYR A 194 21.33 7.61 -16.77
N LEU A 195 20.67 7.35 -17.90
CA LEU A 195 21.33 6.88 -19.12
C LEU A 195 22.30 7.91 -19.69
N TYR A 196 21.93 9.19 -19.65
CA TYR A 196 22.83 10.30 -19.99
C TYR A 196 24.10 10.25 -19.12
N THR A 197 23.93 10.09 -17.81
CA THR A 197 25.05 9.98 -16.85
C THR A 197 25.93 8.75 -17.11
N CYS A 198 25.36 7.63 -17.56
CA CYS A 198 26.13 6.46 -17.96
C CYS A 198 27.05 6.75 -19.15
N LEU A 199 26.55 7.44 -20.18
CA LEU A 199 27.38 7.85 -21.33
C LEU A 199 28.39 8.93 -20.95
N ALA A 200 28.02 9.84 -20.05
CA ALA A 200 28.89 10.88 -19.53
C ALA A 200 30.16 10.32 -18.89
N LYS A 201 30.02 9.30 -18.05
CA LYS A 201 31.13 8.65 -17.34
C LYS A 201 32.15 8.01 -18.28
N GLU A 202 31.68 7.49 -19.40
CA GLU A 202 32.51 6.83 -20.42
C GLU A 202 32.97 7.80 -21.52
N ASN A 203 32.68 9.11 -21.39
CA ASN A 203 32.99 10.17 -22.36
C ASN A 203 32.36 9.98 -23.75
N PHE A 204 31.17 9.36 -23.83
CA PHE A 204 30.37 9.22 -25.06
C PHE A 204 29.28 10.29 -25.20
N GLN A 205 29.19 11.23 -24.26
CA GLN A 205 28.21 12.31 -24.29
C GLN A 205 28.50 13.33 -25.40
N THR A 206 27.44 13.79 -26.04
CA THR A 206 27.42 14.89 -27.01
C THR A 206 26.28 15.83 -26.66
N ASN A 207 26.28 17.04 -27.24
CA ASN A 207 25.19 18.01 -27.04
C ASN A 207 23.82 17.48 -27.50
N GLU A 208 23.77 16.47 -28.37
CA GLU A 208 22.54 15.86 -28.87
C GLU A 208 22.11 14.61 -28.07
N THR A 209 22.93 14.13 -27.13
CA THR A 209 22.73 12.84 -26.48
C THR A 209 21.40 12.77 -25.73
N GLU A 210 21.03 13.81 -24.98
CA GLU A 210 19.75 13.84 -24.27
C GLU A 210 18.56 13.77 -25.23
N SER A 211 18.59 14.53 -26.34
CA SER A 211 17.55 14.50 -27.36
C SER A 211 17.42 13.12 -28.01
N LYS A 212 18.54 12.44 -28.26
CA LYS A 212 18.56 11.07 -28.80
C LYS A 212 17.99 10.06 -27.80
N ILE A 213 18.29 10.20 -26.51
CA ILE A 213 17.74 9.31 -25.47
C ILE A 213 16.24 9.53 -25.35
N ARG A 214 15.75 10.78 -25.35
CA ARG A 214 14.32 11.11 -25.30
C ARG A 214 13.51 10.43 -26.41
N LYS A 215 14.05 10.37 -27.63
CA LYS A 215 13.40 9.65 -28.75
C LYS A 215 13.21 8.15 -28.50
N LEU A 216 14.05 7.52 -27.67
CA LEU A 216 13.87 6.12 -27.30
C LEU A 216 12.61 5.91 -26.45
N PHE A 217 12.25 6.88 -25.62
CA PHE A 217 11.10 6.79 -24.71
C PHE A 217 9.81 7.31 -25.35
N LEU A 218 9.87 8.45 -26.04
CA LEU A 218 8.71 9.08 -26.68
C LEU A 218 8.28 8.34 -27.96
N ASP A 219 9.21 8.06 -28.86
CA ASP A 219 8.92 7.57 -30.21
C ASP A 219 9.12 6.03 -30.34
N LYS A 220 9.62 5.38 -29.28
CA LYS A 220 9.94 3.95 -29.21
C LYS A 220 10.80 3.46 -30.39
N GLU A 221 11.68 4.34 -30.88
CA GLU A 221 12.54 4.04 -32.02
C GLU A 221 13.66 3.05 -31.64
N ASP A 222 14.13 2.25 -32.60
CA ASP A 222 15.20 1.28 -32.35
C ASP A 222 16.48 2.05 -31.91
N PRO A 223 17.05 1.74 -30.73
CA PRO A 223 18.28 2.37 -30.24
C PRO A 223 19.45 2.34 -31.23
N LYS A 224 19.50 1.33 -32.11
CA LYS A 224 20.54 1.21 -33.15
C LYS A 224 20.50 2.34 -34.18
N THR A 225 19.40 3.08 -34.27
CA THR A 225 19.23 4.22 -35.18
C THR A 225 20.07 5.42 -34.72
N TYR A 226 20.25 5.58 -33.41
CA TYR A 226 20.89 6.77 -32.83
C TYR A 226 22.19 6.48 -32.08
N PHE A 227 22.39 5.22 -31.67
CA PHE A 227 23.50 4.83 -30.81
C PHE A 227 24.30 3.68 -31.44
N SER A 228 25.62 3.78 -31.31
CA SER A 228 26.55 2.73 -31.69
C SER A 228 26.43 1.52 -30.76
N LYS A 229 26.96 0.37 -31.19
CA LYS A 229 27.01 -0.86 -30.36
C LYS A 229 27.71 -0.65 -29.01
N LYS A 230 28.70 0.26 -28.94
CA LYS A 230 29.41 0.57 -27.69
C LYS A 230 28.51 1.33 -26.71
N GLU A 231 27.81 2.36 -27.19
CA GLU A 231 26.87 3.15 -26.40
C GLU A 231 25.69 2.30 -25.89
N ILE A 232 25.15 1.44 -26.75
CA ILE A 232 24.11 0.47 -26.35
C ILE A 232 24.65 -0.48 -25.28
N GLY A 233 25.90 -0.94 -25.40
CA GLY A 233 26.56 -1.75 -24.38
C GLY A 233 26.66 -1.03 -23.03
N ILE A 234 26.95 0.26 -23.02
CA ILE A 234 26.99 1.11 -21.82
C ILE A 234 25.59 1.19 -21.19
N PHE A 235 24.53 1.39 -21.98
CA PHE A 235 23.16 1.41 -21.47
C PHE A 235 22.77 0.08 -20.82
N LEU A 236 23.04 -1.05 -21.48
CA LEU A 236 22.71 -2.38 -20.94
C LEU A 236 23.44 -2.65 -19.61
N LEU A 237 24.71 -2.27 -19.52
CA LEU A 237 25.47 -2.37 -18.26
C LEU A 237 24.93 -1.43 -17.19
N GLY A 238 24.50 -0.23 -17.57
CA GLY A 238 23.85 0.73 -16.67
C GLY A 238 22.54 0.18 -16.12
N ILE A 239 21.62 -0.26 -16.98
CA ILE A 239 20.33 -0.84 -16.61
C ILE A 239 20.52 -2.07 -15.71
N ASN A 240 21.47 -2.96 -16.03
CA ASN A 240 21.76 -4.12 -15.17
C ASN A 240 22.28 -3.73 -13.77
N LYS A 241 22.89 -2.55 -13.63
CA LYS A 241 23.35 -2.01 -12.35
C LYS A 241 22.32 -1.08 -11.69
N LEU A 242 21.23 -0.76 -12.38
CA LEU A 242 20.20 0.13 -11.87
C LEU A 242 19.52 -0.56 -10.70
N ARG A 243 19.63 0.07 -9.52
CA ARG A 243 18.84 -0.31 -8.35
C ARG A 243 17.62 0.59 -8.30
N ALA A 244 16.59 0.22 -9.05
CA ALA A 244 15.25 0.73 -8.77
C ALA A 244 14.75 0.03 -7.50
N LEU A 245 14.03 0.76 -6.63
CA LEU A 245 13.29 0.13 -5.55
C LEU A 245 12.28 -0.82 -6.19
N ASP A 246 12.57 -2.12 -6.10
CA ASP A 246 11.58 -3.14 -6.40
C ASP A 246 10.63 -3.18 -5.21
N CYS A 247 9.43 -2.62 -5.37
CA CYS A 247 8.39 -2.69 -4.35
C CYS A 247 7.84 -4.12 -4.18
N SER A 248 8.38 -5.11 -4.90
CA SER A 248 7.95 -6.51 -4.92
C SER A 248 8.89 -7.48 -4.20
N VAL A 249 9.78 -7.02 -3.31
CA VAL A 249 10.63 -7.90 -2.47
C VAL A 249 10.19 -7.91 -1.02
#